data_AF-A0A672K2U3-F1
#
_entry.id   AF-A0A672K2U3-F1
#
_cell.length_a   1.000
_cell.length_b   1.000
_cell.length_c   1.000
_cell.angle_alpha   90.00
_cell.angle_beta   90.00
_cell.angle_gamma   90.00
#
_symmetry.space_group_name_H-M   'P 1'
#
loop_
_entity.id
_entity.type
_entity.pdbx_description
1 polymer ?
#
loop_
_entity_poly.entity_id
_entity_poly.type
_entity_poly.pdbx_seq_one_letter_code
_entity_poly.pdbx_strand_id
1 'polypeptide(L)' 'PSYREISPSICLLQDELRTGEKAVVRFKFIKHPEYLKVGAKLLFREGVTKGIGQVTKLQP' A
#
# COMPACT_ATOMS: atom_id res chain seq x y z
N PRO A 1 -5.19 2.69 16.92
CA PRO A 1 -5.13 2.14 15.55
C PRO A 1 -3.74 1.59 15.23
N SER A 2 -3.57 0.27 15.34
CA SER A 2 -2.29 -0.41 15.15
C SER A 2 -1.92 -0.44 13.66
N TYR A 3 -0.99 0.43 13.26
CA TYR A 3 -0.42 0.40 11.90
C TYR A 3 0.38 -0.89 11.75
N ARG A 4 0.02 -1.73 10.79
CA ARG A 4 0.70 -3.01 10.54
C ARG A 4 1.58 -2.85 9.29
N GLU A 5 2.88 -3.09 9.47
CA GLU A 5 3.87 -3.02 8.40
C GLU A 5 3.69 -4.26 7.51
N ILE A 6 3.23 -4.06 6.29
CA ILE A 6 3.01 -5.10 5.30
C ILE A 6 4.08 -5.00 4.21
N SER A 7 4.52 -6.16 3.68
CA SER A 7 5.46 -6.23 2.56
C SER A 7 4.76 -6.81 1.32
N PRO A 8 3.83 -6.04 0.69
CA PRO A 8 3.29 -6.40 -0.61
C PRO A 8 4.31 -6.11 -1.71
N SER A 9 4.21 -6.82 -2.83
CA SER A 9 4.85 -6.42 -4.08
C SER A 9 4.11 -5.20 -4.65
N ILE A 10 4.81 -4.08 -4.81
CA ILE A 10 4.24 -2.82 -5.29
C ILE A 10 4.33 -2.75 -6.81
N CYS A 11 3.18 -2.57 -7.46
CA CYS A 11 3.15 -2.14 -8.85
C CYS A 11 2.75 -0.66 -8.88
N LEU A 12 3.72 0.19 -9.17
CA LEU A 12 3.46 1.60 -9.39
C LEU A 12 2.80 1.77 -10.76
N LEU A 13 1.76 2.59 -10.83
CA LEU A 13 1.21 3.01 -12.12
C LEU A 13 2.09 4.10 -12.78
N GLN A 14 3.02 4.68 -12.01
CA GLN A 14 3.94 5.72 -12.42
C GLN A 14 5.36 5.30 -12.02
N ASP A 15 6.31 5.42 -12.94
CA ASP A 15 7.64 4.78 -12.87
C ASP A 15 8.40 5.03 -11.56
N GLU A 16 8.23 6.21 -10.94
CA GLU A 16 8.84 6.58 -9.66
C GLU A 16 7.89 7.47 -8.83
N LEU A 17 7.87 7.27 -7.50
CA LEU A 17 7.34 8.25 -6.55
C LEU A 17 8.48 9.06 -5.92
N ARG A 18 8.36 10.38 -5.89
CA ARG A 18 9.22 11.23 -5.07
C ARG A 18 8.61 11.49 -3.70
N THR A 19 9.46 11.86 -2.75
CA THR A 19 9.03 12.19 -1.37
C THR A 19 8.04 13.35 -1.41
N GLY A 20 6.87 13.16 -0.80
CA GLY A 20 5.79 14.16 -0.76
C GLY A 20 4.76 14.04 -1.87
N GLU A 21 4.98 13.18 -2.85
CA GLU A 21 4.01 12.93 -3.92
C GLU A 21 2.96 11.89 -3.51
N LYS A 22 1.74 12.07 -4.03
CA LYS A 22 0.65 11.11 -3.88
C LYS A 22 0.53 10.35 -5.18
N ALA A 23 0.58 9.02 -5.11
CA ALA A 23 0.30 8.16 -6.25
C ALA A 23 -0.71 7.07 -5.89
N VAL A 24 -1.40 6.58 -6.91
CA VAL A 24 -2.22 5.38 -6.81
C VAL A 24 -1.33 4.19 -7.12
N VAL A 25 -1.21 3.29 -6.16
CA VAL A 25 -0.36 2.10 -6.26
C VAL A 25 -1.22 0.86 -6.10
N ARG A 26 -0.91 -0.19 -6.87
CA ARG A 26 -1.58 -1.48 -6.74
C ARG A 26 -0.70 -2.42 -5.94
N PHE A 27 -1.27 -2.95 -4.87
CA PHE A 27 -0.61 -3.94 -4.03
C PHE A 27 -1.25 -5.30 -4.27
N LYS A 28 -0.43 -6.33 -4.43
CA LYS A 28 -0.89 -7.71 -4.41
C LYS A 28 -0.60 -8.31 -3.04
N PHE A 29 -1.66 -8.66 -2.32
CA PHE A 29 -1.53 -9.31 -1.01
C PHE A 29 -1.29 -10.80 -1.20
N ILE A 30 -0.20 -11.30 -0.61
CA ILE A 30 0.16 -12.72 -0.64
C ILE A 30 -0.49 -13.48 0.53
N LYS A 31 -0.77 -12.81 1.66
CA LYS A 31 -1.40 -13.40 2.86
C LYS A 31 -2.44 -12.44 3.48
N HIS A 32 -3.52 -13.03 4.02
CA HIS A 32 -4.58 -12.38 4.81
C HIS A 32 -5.24 -11.13 4.18
N PRO A 33 -5.94 -11.27 3.03
CA PRO A 33 -6.72 -10.17 2.45
C PRO A 33 -7.90 -9.73 3.34
N GLU A 34 -8.29 -10.53 4.34
CA GLU A 34 -9.39 -10.29 5.28
C GLU A 34 -9.26 -8.99 6.11
N TYR A 35 -8.05 -8.44 6.23
CA TYR A 35 -7.80 -7.19 6.96
C TYR A 35 -7.86 -5.95 6.07
N LEU A 36 -8.01 -6.10 4.75
CA LEU A 36 -8.20 -4.96 3.86
C LEU A 36 -9.65 -4.52 3.84
N LYS A 37 -9.89 -3.37 4.47
CA LYS A 37 -11.15 -2.64 4.35
C LYS A 37 -10.88 -1.34 3.61
N VAL A 38 -11.81 -0.95 2.74
CA VAL A 38 -11.82 0.40 2.16
C VAL A 38 -11.80 1.40 3.32
N GLY A 39 -10.88 2.35 3.29
CA GLY A 39 -10.66 3.30 4.37
C GLY A 39 -9.63 2.91 5.42
N ALA A 40 -9.10 1.67 5.39
CA ALA A 40 -8.01 1.29 6.27
C ALA A 40 -6.73 2.05 5.92
N LYS A 41 -6.01 2.53 6.95
CA LYS A 41 -4.68 3.11 6.79
C LYS A 41 -3.66 1.98 6.70
N LEU A 42 -2.84 2.03 5.66
CA LEU A 42 -1.78 1.07 5.39
C LEU A 42 -0.43 1.77 5.44
N LEU A 43 0.53 1.10 6.08
CA LEU A 43 1.93 1.46 6.02
C LEU A 43 2.63 0.32 5.27
N PHE A 44 3.27 0.65 4.17
CA PHE A 44 4.00 -0.33 3.37
C PHE A 44 5.47 0.06 3.33
N ARG A 45 6.31 -0.99 3.28
CA ARG A 45 7.75 -0.84 3.18
C ARG A 45 8.29 -1.83 2.17
N GLU A 46 8.88 -1.30 1.11
CA GLU A 46 9.60 -2.09 0.11
C GLU A 46 11.03 -1.53 0.04
N GLY A 47 11.95 -2.24 0.68
CA GLY A 47 13.33 -1.79 0.86
C GLY A 47 13.44 -0.47 1.63
N VAL A 48 13.93 0.56 0.93
CA VAL A 48 14.13 1.93 1.45
C VAL A 48 12.89 2.81 1.31
N THR A 49 11.94 2.43 0.45
CA THR A 49 10.72 3.20 0.21
C THR A 49 9.72 2.92 1.33
N LYS A 50 9.40 3.96 2.10
CA LYS A 50 8.35 3.94 3.12
C LYS A 50 7.18 4.78 2.63
N GLY A 51 6.00 4.19 2.59
CA GLY A 51 4.79 4.89 2.17
C GLY A 51 3.65 4.70 3.17
N ILE A 52 2.87 5.75 3.34
CA ILE A 52 1.63 5.73 4.12
C ILE A 52 0.49 6.00 3.16
N GLY A 53 -0.50 5.12 3.14
CA GLY A 53 -1.64 5.22 2.25
C GLY A 53 -2.93 4.82 2.94
N GLN A 54 -4.02 5.02 2.23
CA GLN A 54 -5.34 4.53 2.60
C GLN A 54 -5.87 3.66 1.48
N VAL A 55 -6.51 2.55 1.84
CA VAL A 55 -7.15 1.67 0.86
C VAL A 55 -8.34 2.41 0.24
N THR A 56 -8.25 2.67 -1.07
CA THR A 56 -9.31 3.32 -1.85
C THR A 56 -10.24 2.32 -2.52
N LYS A 57 -9.70 1.22 -3.04
CA LYS A 57 -10.46 0.19 -3.75
C LYS A 57 -9.87 -1.19 -3.50
N LEU A 58 -10.74 -2.16 -3.29
CA LEU A 58 -10.38 -3.58 -3.32
C LEU A 58 -10.68 -4.10 -4.72
N GLN A 59 -9.70 -4.76 -5.34
CA GLN A 59 -9.90 -5.47 -6.59
C GLN A 59 -9.96 -6.98 -6.29
N PRO A 60 -10.86 -7.72 -6.94
CA PRO A 60 -10.96 -9.18 -6.80
C PRO A 60 -9.73 -9.90 -7.37
#